data_AF-A0A538GVN4-F1
#
_entry.id   AF-A0A538GVN4-F1
#
_cell.length_a   1.000
_cell.length_b   1.000
_cell.length_c   1.000
_cell.angle_alpha   90.00
_cell.angle_beta   90.00
_cell.angle_gamma   90.00
#
_symmetry.space_group_name_H-M   'P 1'
#
loop_
_entity.id
_entity.type
_entity.pdbx_description
1 polymer ?
#
loop_
_entity_poly.entity_id
_entity_poly.type
_entity_poly.pdbx_seq_one_letter_code
_entity_poly.pdbx_strand_id
1 'polypeptide(L)'
;MRRYASDGGLADAVAANEGDVRDLLTGIEGFRAYYMVRTSDGGAVSISVYDDAAGAEASNSAAAGWVRGNLPDLAAAAPETTAGAVAVSF
;
A
#
# COMPACT_ATOMS: atom_id res chain seq x y z
N MET A 1 -1.03 -6.99 -2.84
CA MET A 1 -0.60 -7.00 -1.42
C MET A 1 0.88 -6.67 -1.35
N ARG A 2 1.29 -5.81 -0.42
CA ARG A 2 2.69 -5.48 -0.13
C ARG A 2 2.97 -5.79 1.35
N ARG A 3 3.99 -6.61 1.64
CA ARG A 3 4.44 -6.94 2.99
C ARG A 3 5.77 -6.24 3.29
N TYR A 4 5.82 -5.56 4.42
CA TYR A 4 6.98 -4.88 4.97
C TYR A 4 7.42 -5.65 6.21
N ALA A 5 8.61 -6.29 6.17
CA ALA A 5 9.09 -7.16 7.25
C ALA A 5 9.47 -6.39 8.53
N SER A 6 9.95 -5.16 8.35
CA SER A 6 10.05 -4.13 9.39
C SER A 6 9.50 -2.88 8.76
N ASP A 7 8.57 -2.21 9.43
CA ASP A 7 7.89 -1.06 8.86
C ASP A 7 8.51 0.27 9.31
N GLY A 8 9.31 0.27 10.39
CA GLY A 8 9.93 1.47 10.94
C GLY A 8 8.93 2.56 11.33
N GLY A 9 7.65 2.23 11.53
CA GLY A 9 6.56 3.19 11.71
C GLY A 9 5.82 3.57 10.43
N LEU A 10 6.03 2.88 9.31
CA LEU A 10 5.35 3.14 8.03
C LEU A 10 3.82 3.08 8.16
N ALA A 11 3.26 2.14 8.93
CA ALA A 11 1.81 2.08 9.13
C ALA A 11 1.27 3.35 9.81
N ASP A 12 1.99 3.86 10.81
CA ASP A 12 1.62 5.08 11.52
C ASP A 12 1.80 6.31 10.63
N ALA A 13 2.88 6.36 9.84
CA ALA A 13 3.11 7.44 8.89
C ALA A 13 2.04 7.47 7.78
N VAL A 14 1.65 6.30 7.25
CA VAL A 14 0.54 6.20 6.29
C VAL A 14 -0.79 6.66 6.90
N ALA A 15 -1.08 6.26 8.14
CA ALA A 15 -2.28 6.69 8.85
C ALA A 15 -2.29 8.20 9.14
N ALA A 16 -1.13 8.78 9.49
CA ALA A 16 -1.00 10.21 9.71
C ALA A 16 -1.16 11.04 8.43
N ASN A 17 -0.92 10.44 7.26
CA ASN A 17 -1.07 11.06 5.94
C ASN A 17 -2.24 10.44 5.14
N GLU A 18 -3.31 10.04 5.83
CA GLU A 18 -4.44 9.32 5.22
C GLU A 18 -5.02 10.05 4.00
N GLY A 19 -5.15 11.38 4.06
CA GLY A 19 -5.69 12.19 2.96
C GLY A 19 -4.89 12.03 1.67
N ASP A 20 -3.58 12.22 1.73
CA ASP A 20 -2.69 12.12 0.56
C ASP A 20 -2.69 10.70 -0.01
N VAL A 21 -2.65 9.69 0.87
CA VAL A 21 -2.67 8.28 0.45
C VAL A 21 -4.02 7.91 -0.17
N ARG A 22 -5.12 8.43 0.37
CA ARG A 22 -6.47 8.24 -0.18
C ARG A 22 -6.57 8.87 -1.55
N ASP A 23 -6.18 10.13 -1.72
CA ASP A 23 -6.26 10.83 -3.00
C ASP A 23 -5.40 10.13 -4.06
N LEU A 24 -4.18 9.72 -3.69
CA LEU A 24 -3.27 8.96 -4.54
C LEU A 24 -3.90 7.65 -5.04
N LEU A 25 -4.46 6.84 -4.14
CA LEU A 25 -4.92 5.49 -4.47
C LEU A 25 -6.28 5.47 -5.15
N THR A 26 -7.18 6.38 -4.75
CA THR A 26 -8.52 6.53 -5.35
C THR A 26 -8.49 7.23 -6.71
N GLY A 27 -7.43 7.99 -7.01
CA GLY A 27 -7.20 8.57 -8.34
C GLY A 27 -6.80 7.56 -9.41
N ILE A 28 -6.47 6.33 -9.01
CA ILE A 28 -6.16 5.23 -9.94
C ILE A 28 -7.47 4.57 -10.36
N GLU A 29 -7.67 4.44 -11.67
CA GLU A 29 -8.85 3.83 -12.26
C GLU A 29 -9.10 2.42 -11.69
N GLY A 30 -10.38 2.13 -11.42
CA GLY A 30 -10.82 0.85 -10.90
C GLY A 30 -10.57 0.63 -9.41
N PHE A 31 -10.25 1.66 -8.61
CA PHE A 31 -10.07 1.51 -7.16
C PHE A 31 -11.30 0.91 -6.47
N ARG A 32 -11.10 -0.12 -5.65
CA ARG A 32 -12.16 -0.80 -4.88
C ARG A 32 -11.97 -0.73 -3.38
N ALA A 33 -10.76 -0.99 -2.90
CA ALA A 33 -10.48 -1.00 -1.48
C ALA A 33 -8.99 -0.80 -1.19
N TYR A 34 -8.71 -0.25 0.00
CA TYR A 34 -7.36 -0.19 0.57
C TYR A 34 -7.39 -0.52 2.05
N TYR A 35 -6.41 -1.29 2.50
CA TYR A 35 -6.18 -1.61 3.90
C TYR A 35 -4.70 -1.47 4.21
N MET A 36 -4.38 -0.82 5.34
CA MET A 36 -3.06 -0.83 5.96
C MET A 36 -3.18 -1.51 7.32
N VAL A 37 -2.36 -2.52 7.55
CA VAL A 37 -2.43 -3.41 8.71
C VAL A 37 -1.07 -3.44 9.38
N ARG A 38 -1.04 -3.17 10.69
CA ARG A 38 0.14 -3.42 11.54
C ARG A 38 0.24 -4.91 11.82
N THR A 39 1.40 -5.51 11.59
CA THR A 39 1.61 -6.93 11.90
C THR A 39 2.27 -7.09 13.26
N SER A 40 2.01 -8.22 13.93
CA SER A 40 2.53 -8.48 15.28
C SER A 40 4.04 -8.66 15.35
N ASP A 41 4.70 -8.91 14.21
CA ASP A 41 6.15 -9.04 14.06
C ASP A 41 6.86 -7.68 13.90
N GLY A 42 6.15 -6.56 14.11
CA GLY A 42 6.72 -5.21 13.99
C GLY A 42 6.85 -4.72 12.53
N GLY A 43 6.14 -5.39 11.62
CA GLY A 43 6.03 -5.01 10.22
C GLY A 43 4.67 -4.37 9.89
N ALA A 44 4.40 -4.30 8.59
CA ALA A 44 3.12 -3.85 8.08
C ALA A 44 2.74 -4.61 6.80
N VAL A 45 1.43 -4.63 6.52
CA VAL A 45 0.88 -5.13 5.27
C VAL A 45 -0.06 -4.07 4.71
N SER A 46 0.10 -3.77 3.42
CA SER A 46 -0.93 -3.05 2.67
C SER A 46 -1.59 -3.95 1.64
N ILE A 47 -2.91 -3.80 1.52
CA ILE A 47 -3.74 -4.51 0.56
C ILE A 47 -4.47 -3.43 -0.25
N SER A 48 -4.32 -3.48 -1.56
CA SER A 48 -5.09 -2.67 -2.48
C SER A 48 -5.85 -3.58 -3.43
N VAL A 49 -7.10 -3.22 -3.73
CA VAL A 49 -7.99 -3.96 -4.62
C VAL A 49 -8.43 -3.03 -5.72
N TYR A 50 -8.29 -3.49 -6.96
CA TYR A 50 -8.70 -2.80 -8.18
C TYR A 50 -9.55 -3.72 -9.05
N ASP A 51 -10.28 -3.15 -10.01
CA ASP A 51 -11.08 -3.89 -10.98
C ASP A 51 -10.21 -4.80 -11.87
N ASP A 52 -8.94 -4.42 -12.12
CA ASP A 52 -8.00 -5.21 -12.90
C ASP A 52 -6.55 -5.15 -12.38
N ALA A 53 -5.68 -5.94 -13.02
CA ALA A 53 -4.27 -6.01 -12.68
C ALA A 53 -3.52 -4.70 -12.98
N ALA A 54 -3.94 -3.94 -13.99
CA ALA A 54 -3.27 -2.70 -14.37
C ALA A 54 -3.43 -1.63 -13.28
N GLY A 55 -4.63 -1.49 -12.70
CA GLY A 55 -4.86 -0.63 -11.53
C GLY A 55 -4.03 -1.06 -10.31
N ALA A 56 -3.96 -2.36 -10.06
CA ALA A 56 -3.15 -2.90 -8.96
C ALA A 56 -1.65 -2.63 -9.13
N GLU A 57 -1.11 -2.81 -10.34
CA GLU A 57 0.29 -2.51 -10.67
C GLU A 57 0.60 -1.01 -10.60
N ALA A 58 -0.29 -0.17 -11.12
CA ALA A 58 -0.19 1.28 -11.01
C ALA A 58 -0.14 1.71 -9.53
N SER A 59 -0.94 1.08 -8.67
CA SER A 59 -0.95 1.37 -7.23
C SER A 59 0.38 1.04 -6.54
N ASN A 60 1.07 -0.02 -6.96
CA ASN A 60 2.37 -0.39 -6.42
C ASN A 60 3.42 0.69 -6.76
N SER A 61 3.40 1.17 -8.00
CA SER A 61 4.30 2.24 -8.47
C SER A 61 4.02 3.55 -7.76
N ALA A 62 2.74 3.95 -7.67
CA ALA A 62 2.29 5.16 -7.00
C ALA A 62 2.67 5.17 -5.52
N ALA A 63 2.37 4.09 -4.79
CA ALA A 63 2.70 3.97 -3.36
C ALA A 63 4.22 4.01 -3.12
N ALA A 64 5.01 3.34 -3.96
CA ALA A 64 6.46 3.38 -3.85
C ALA A 64 7.02 4.79 -4.12
N GLY A 65 6.46 5.51 -5.09
CA GLY A 65 6.81 6.91 -5.34
C GLY A 65 6.48 7.82 -4.16
N TRP A 66 5.27 7.67 -3.61
CA TRP A 66 4.80 8.45 -2.47
C TRP A 66 5.67 8.22 -1.22
N VAL A 67 6.00 6.96 -0.89
CA VAL A 67 6.87 6.66 0.26
C VAL A 67 8.25 7.29 0.07
N ARG A 68 8.86 7.18 -1.11
CA ARG A 68 10.18 7.80 -1.37
C ARG A 68 10.16 9.33 -1.28
N GLY A 69 9.06 9.96 -1.69
CA GLY A 69 8.93 11.41 -1.69
C GLY A 69 8.60 12.01 -0.32
N ASN A 70 7.77 11.31 0.47
CA ASN A 70 7.22 11.84 1.72
C ASN A 70 7.86 11.25 2.97
N LEU A 71 8.40 10.02 2.88
CA LEU A 71 8.96 9.26 3.99
C LEU A 71 10.35 8.70 3.62
N PRO A 72 11.33 9.55 3.23
CA PRO A 72 12.62 9.10 2.76
C PRO A 72 13.38 8.25 3.79
N ASP A 73 13.21 8.54 5.08
CA ASP A 73 13.82 7.78 6.18
C ASP A 73 13.24 6.37 6.35
N LEU A 74 12.03 6.12 5.82
CA LEU A 74 11.35 4.83 5.86
C LEU A 74 11.46 4.05 4.54
N ALA A 75 12.15 4.60 3.54
CA ALA A 75 12.26 4.02 2.19
C ALA A 75 13.30 2.88 2.07
N ALA A 76 13.73 2.28 3.18
CA ALA A 76 14.96 1.49 3.24
C ALA A 76 14.90 0.11 2.54
N ALA A 77 13.73 -0.54 2.49
CA ALA A 77 13.58 -1.85 1.85
C ALA A 77 12.31 -1.92 0.98
N ALA A 78 12.45 -2.47 -0.23
CA ALA A 78 11.30 -2.76 -1.07
C ALA A 78 10.43 -3.84 -0.40
N PRO A 79 9.09 -3.68 -0.38
CA PRO A 79 8.22 -4.69 0.17
C PRO A 79 8.20 -5.94 -0.72
N GLU A 80 7.93 -7.08 -0.10
CA GLU A 80 7.51 -8.26 -0.85
C GLU A 80 6.11 -8.01 -1.43
N THR A 81 5.93 -8.23 -2.72
CA THR A 81 4.66 -7.96 -3.41
C THR A 81 4.04 -9.25 -3.91
N THR A 82 2.76 -9.46 -3.61
CA THR A 82 1.94 -10.57 -4.11
C THR A 82 0.67 -10.04 -4.77
N ALA A 83 0.29 -10.59 -5.92
CA ALA A 83 -0.91 -10.25 -6.69
C ALA A 83 -1.76 -11.49 -6.97
N GLY A 84 -3.07 -11.29 -7.14
CA GLY A 84 -4.04 -12.35 -7.42
C GLY A 84 -5.46 -11.80 -7.54
N ALA A 85 -6.37 -12.60 -8.10
CA ALA A 85 -7.77 -12.25 -8.23
C ALA A 85 -8.52 -12.51 -6.90
N VAL A 86 -9.49 -11.64 -6.59
CA VAL A 86 -10.38 -11.83 -5.44
C VAL A 86 -11.30 -13.02 -5.71
N ALA A 87 -11.18 -14.08 -4.93
CA ALA A 87 -12.03 -15.27 -5.07
C ALA A 87 -13.40 -15.10 -4.38
N VAL A 88 -13.45 -14.37 -3.25
CA VAL A 88 -14.66 -14.14 -2.44
C VAL A 88 -14.58 -12.74 -1.80
N SER A 89 -15.70 -12.02 -1.81
CA SER A 89 -15.91 -10.74 -1.10
C SER A 89 -17.39 -10.63 -0.72
N PHE A 90 -17.71 -9.99 0.41
CA PHE A 90 -19.08 -9.76 0.89
C PHE A 90 -19.37 -8.27 1.01
#